data_AF-A0A967TQW3-F1
#
_entry.id   AF-A0A967TQW3-F1
#
_cell.length_a   1.000
_cell.length_b   1.000
_cell.length_c   1.000
_cell.angle_alpha   90.00
_cell.angle_beta   90.00
_cell.angle_gamma   90.00
#
_symmetry.space_group_name_H-M   'P 1'
#
loop_
_entity.id
_entity.type
_entity.pdbx_description
1 polymer ?
#
loop_
_entity_poly.entity_id
_entity_poly.type
_entity_poly.pdbx_seq_one_letter_code
_entity_poly.pdbx_strand_id
1 'polypeptide(L)'
;MSGPLRPSRLLLALMLATLTGCAQLPLGRAPSPEQIDRWVAQHEYGRALEAIDRLPKDDPAAAPLRERRSEIVRQARAYAERRMEAAERHRRKGEWETAFETLYEARRNYPFSKRLGEVLRALERAQHERIAEIERKLALLRTEWQVRAVPLREELARVDAYNRTAEWELEQAREAVAQSFGGLRRCGLEALEAGDLDIAARCLELARRIRPTPRIEAALTQVHERQRSTREARERQQAQAREARERARAEALLAEGRQALDSQDVRAARNVLV
;
A
#
# COMPACT_ATOMS: atom_id res chain seq x y z
N MET A 1 -25.57 32.34 -68.41
CA MET A 1 -24.79 31.19 -68.93
C MET A 1 -23.57 31.03 -68.03
N SER A 2 -23.71 30.23 -66.97
CA SER A 2 -22.66 30.03 -65.96
C SER A 2 -22.19 28.59 -66.08
N GLY A 3 -20.97 28.38 -66.59
CA GLY A 3 -20.41 27.05 -66.82
C GLY A 3 -20.03 26.35 -65.50
N PRO A 4 -20.23 25.03 -65.38
CA PRO A 4 -19.87 24.29 -64.17
C PRO A 4 -18.35 24.24 -63.99
N LEU A 5 -17.87 24.74 -62.86
CA LEU A 5 -16.47 24.69 -62.46
C LEU A 5 -16.07 23.23 -62.18
N ARG A 6 -15.03 22.75 -62.86
CA ARG A 6 -14.54 21.37 -62.77
C ARG A 6 -13.99 21.07 -61.36
N PRO A 7 -14.38 19.94 -60.72
CA PRO A 7 -13.99 19.60 -59.34
C PRO A 7 -12.46 19.41 -59.15
N SER A 8 -11.73 19.15 -60.23
CA SER A 8 -10.26 18.99 -60.22
C SER A 8 -9.50 20.28 -59.87
N ARG A 9 -10.04 21.46 -60.16
CA ARG A 9 -9.39 22.74 -59.78
C ARG A 9 -9.62 23.12 -58.32
N LEU A 10 -10.71 22.64 -57.72
CA LEU A 10 -11.04 22.86 -56.31
C LEU A 10 -10.17 22.00 -55.38
N LEU A 11 -9.86 20.77 -55.79
CA LEU A 11 -8.97 19.88 -55.03
C LEU A 11 -7.50 20.36 -55.01
N LEU A 12 -7.03 20.95 -56.12
CA LEU A 12 -5.67 21.49 -56.20
C LEU A 12 -5.51 22.75 -55.32
N ALA A 13 -6.53 23.61 -55.27
CA ALA A 13 -6.55 24.79 -54.40
C ALA A 13 -6.60 24.42 -52.91
N LEU A 14 -7.32 23.34 -52.55
CA LEU A 14 -7.41 22.86 -51.17
C LEU A 14 -6.10 22.21 -50.68
N MET A 15 -5.37 21.51 -51.56
CA MET A 15 -4.05 20.97 -51.21
C MET A 15 -2.96 22.06 -51.05
N LEU A 16 -3.02 23.16 -51.83
CA LEU A 16 -2.05 24.25 -51.66
C LEU A 16 -2.26 25.04 -50.35
N ALA A 17 -3.47 25.03 -49.79
CA ALA A 17 -3.80 25.77 -48.56
C ALA A 17 -3.28 25.09 -47.27
N THR A 18 -2.94 23.81 -47.29
CA THR A 18 -2.43 23.09 -46.10
C THR A 18 -0.90 23.13 -45.96
N LEU A 19 -0.18 23.68 -46.94
CA LEU A 19 1.28 23.74 -46.96
C LEU A 19 1.88 25.02 -46.34
N THR A 20 1.09 26.03 -46.01
CA THR A 20 1.59 27.32 -45.48
C THR A 20 1.56 27.43 -43.94
N GLY A 21 1.26 26.35 -43.21
CA GLY A 21 1.08 26.36 -41.75
C GLY A 21 2.32 26.08 -40.88
N CYS A 22 3.52 25.85 -41.45
CA CYS A 22 4.67 25.33 -40.68
C CYS A 22 5.75 26.35 -40.29
N ALA A 23 5.60 27.65 -40.54
CA ALA A 23 6.72 28.60 -40.46
C ALA A 23 6.55 29.70 -39.38
N GLN A 24 6.28 29.31 -38.14
CA GLN A 24 6.55 30.14 -36.95
C GLN A 24 6.51 29.26 -35.70
N LEU A 25 7.46 28.31 -35.59
CA LEU A 25 7.88 27.89 -34.26
C LEU A 25 8.71 29.06 -33.70
N PRO A 26 8.24 29.76 -32.65
CA PRO A 26 9.07 30.73 -31.97
C PRO A 26 10.30 29.98 -31.46
N LEU A 27 11.46 30.25 -32.07
CA LEU A 27 12.75 29.87 -31.52
C LEU A 27 12.78 30.39 -30.09
N GLY A 28 12.77 29.45 -29.14
CA GLY A 28 12.45 29.69 -27.74
C GLY A 28 13.29 30.82 -27.16
N ARG A 29 12.64 31.95 -26.87
CA ARG A 29 13.25 33.01 -26.09
C ARG A 29 13.66 32.43 -24.74
N ALA A 30 14.88 32.73 -24.28
CA ALA A 30 15.33 32.35 -22.95
C ALA A 30 14.27 32.78 -21.92
N PRO A 31 13.95 31.93 -20.92
CA PRO A 31 12.96 32.25 -19.90
C PRO A 31 13.36 33.52 -19.16
N SER A 32 12.39 34.43 -18.94
CA SER A 32 12.64 35.58 -18.07
C SER A 32 12.73 35.14 -16.60
N PRO A 33 13.39 35.91 -15.72
CA PRO A 33 13.39 35.66 -14.28
C PRO A 33 11.97 35.51 -13.70
N GLU A 34 11.02 36.34 -14.14
CA GLU A 34 9.62 36.30 -13.70
C GLU A 34 8.91 35.03 -14.17
N GLN A 35 9.32 34.46 -15.30
CA GLN A 35 8.80 33.19 -15.77
C GLN A 35 9.29 32.02 -14.91
N ILE A 36 10.58 32.01 -14.53
CA ILE A 36 11.12 31.05 -13.57
C ILE A 36 10.38 31.16 -12.24
N ASP A 37 10.16 32.37 -11.74
CA ASP A 37 9.45 32.61 -10.48
C ASP A 37 8.02 32.10 -10.50
N ARG A 38 7.30 32.32 -11.61
CA ARG A 38 5.96 31.76 -11.79
C ARG A 38 5.96 30.23 -11.75
N TRP A 39 6.89 29.58 -12.44
CA TRP A 39 7.00 28.11 -12.41
C TRP A 39 7.30 27.59 -11.01
N VAL A 40 8.22 28.23 -10.28
CA VAL A 40 8.54 27.86 -8.89
C VAL A 40 7.32 28.05 -7.99
N ALA A 41 6.60 29.16 -8.11
CA ALA A 41 5.37 29.44 -7.34
C ALA A 41 4.24 28.44 -7.64
N GLN A 42 4.19 27.91 -8.86
CA GLN A 42 3.23 26.87 -9.29
C GLN A 42 3.74 25.44 -9.01
N HIS A 43 4.88 25.30 -8.32
CA HIS A 43 5.56 24.02 -8.07
C HIS A 43 6.02 23.28 -9.35
N GLU A 44 6.09 23.94 -10.51
CA GLU A 44 6.58 23.38 -11.77
C GLU A 44 8.12 23.33 -11.81
N TYR A 45 8.74 22.77 -10.76
CA TYR A 45 10.19 22.75 -10.57
C TYR A 45 10.95 22.07 -11.72
N GLY A 46 10.37 21.03 -12.32
CA GLY A 46 10.93 20.36 -13.50
C GLY A 46 11.15 21.33 -14.66
N ARG A 47 10.14 22.15 -14.97
CA ARG A 47 10.21 23.14 -16.04
C ARG A 47 11.21 24.24 -15.72
N ALA A 48 11.18 24.76 -14.49
CA ALA A 48 12.12 25.80 -14.05
C ALA A 48 13.58 25.34 -14.16
N LEU A 49 13.89 24.15 -13.65
CA LEU A 49 15.24 23.59 -13.67
C LEU A 49 15.70 23.24 -15.09
N GLU A 50 14.84 22.63 -15.90
CA GLU A 50 15.17 22.31 -17.29
C GLU A 50 15.43 23.58 -18.12
N ALA A 51 14.66 24.64 -17.89
CA ALA A 51 14.86 25.90 -18.58
C ALA A 51 16.18 26.59 -18.19
N ILE A 52 16.58 26.53 -16.92
CA ILE A 52 17.89 27.00 -16.44
C ILE A 52 19.03 26.14 -17.02
N ASP A 53 18.87 24.82 -17.04
CA ASP A 53 19.90 23.88 -17.51
C ASP A 53 20.20 24.00 -19.01
N ARG A 54 19.29 24.60 -19.79
CA ARG A 54 19.45 24.87 -21.22
C ARG A 54 20.11 26.22 -21.54
N LEU A 55 20.34 27.09 -20.55
CA LEU A 55 20.93 28.41 -20.78
C LEU A 55 22.43 28.30 -21.17
N PRO A 56 22.93 29.10 -22.14
CA PRO A 56 24.34 29.11 -22.50
C PRO A 56 25.22 29.50 -21.31
N LYS A 57 26.30 28.75 -21.06
CA LYS A 57 27.21 28.98 -19.92
C LYS A 57 27.91 30.33 -19.98
N ASP A 58 28.21 30.80 -21.20
CA ASP A 58 28.99 32.02 -21.44
C ASP A 58 28.13 33.29 -21.50
N ASP A 59 26.80 33.16 -21.41
CA ASP A 59 25.88 34.30 -21.38
C ASP A 59 25.90 34.95 -19.97
N PRO A 60 26.36 36.22 -19.83
CA PRO A 60 26.37 36.93 -18.55
C PRO A 60 24.96 37.20 -18.02
N ALA A 61 23.97 37.41 -18.90
CA ALA A 61 22.58 37.67 -18.49
C ALA A 61 21.93 36.43 -17.84
N ALA A 62 22.44 35.24 -18.13
CA ALA A 62 21.99 33.97 -17.56
C ALA A 62 22.69 33.62 -16.23
N ALA A 63 23.76 34.31 -15.83
CA ALA A 63 24.51 34.01 -14.60
C ALA A 63 23.64 34.07 -13.33
N PRO A 64 22.80 35.11 -13.11
CA PRO A 64 21.94 35.19 -11.92
C PRO A 64 20.93 34.03 -11.84
N LEU A 65 20.41 33.57 -12.98
CA LEU A 65 19.47 32.44 -13.02
C LEU A 65 20.16 31.11 -12.66
N ARG A 66 21.41 30.92 -13.11
CA ARG A 66 22.21 29.74 -12.76
C ARG A 66 22.54 29.70 -11.27
N GLU A 67 22.84 30.84 -10.65
CA GLU A 67 23.10 30.94 -9.20
C GLU A 67 21.87 30.52 -8.38
N ARG A 68 20.67 30.91 -8.82
CA ARG A 68 19.39 30.55 -8.19
C ARG A 68 19.03 29.06 -8.32
N ARG A 69 19.68 28.30 -9.20
CA ARG A 69 19.38 26.88 -9.43
C ARG A 69 19.44 26.05 -8.15
N SER A 70 20.47 26.27 -7.32
CA SER A 70 20.66 25.52 -6.06
C SER A 70 19.49 25.71 -5.09
N GLU A 71 18.96 26.94 -5.02
CA GLU A 71 17.78 27.28 -4.24
C GLU A 71 16.54 26.57 -4.74
N ILE A 72 16.29 26.61 -6.05
CA ILE A 72 15.14 25.93 -6.67
C ILE A 72 15.21 24.42 -6.42
N VAL A 73 16.39 23.81 -6.51
CA VAL A 73 16.59 22.39 -6.18
C VAL A 73 16.25 22.11 -4.71
N ARG A 74 16.66 23.00 -3.78
CA ARG A 74 16.34 22.85 -2.36
C ARG A 74 14.83 22.90 -2.12
N GLN A 75 14.12 23.85 -2.75
CA GLN A 75 12.67 23.97 -2.67
C GLN A 75 11.96 22.76 -3.28
N ALA A 76 12.42 22.28 -4.45
CA ALA A 76 11.89 21.09 -5.11
C ALA A 76 12.03 19.83 -4.25
N ARG A 77 13.18 19.67 -3.56
CA ARG A 77 13.39 18.57 -2.60
C ARG A 77 12.43 18.68 -1.41
N ALA A 78 12.32 19.86 -0.79
CA ALA A 78 11.41 20.05 0.33
C ALA A 78 9.94 19.81 -0.07
N TYR A 79 9.54 20.23 -1.27
CA TYR A 79 8.24 19.91 -1.85
C TYR A 79 8.05 18.39 -1.99
N ALA A 80 9.01 17.69 -2.60
CA ALA A 80 8.95 16.24 -2.76
C ALA A 80 8.82 15.50 -1.43
N GLU A 81 9.59 15.86 -0.40
CA GLU A 81 9.49 15.27 0.94
C GLU A 81 8.08 15.42 1.51
N ARG A 82 7.51 16.63 1.49
CA ARG A 82 6.14 16.86 1.99
C ARG A 82 5.10 16.04 1.26
N ARG A 83 5.22 15.89 -0.07
CA ARG A 83 4.30 15.05 -0.87
C ARG A 83 4.48 13.57 -0.57
N MET A 84 5.70 13.09 -0.36
CA MET A 84 5.96 11.70 0.05
C MET A 84 5.37 11.38 1.43
N GLU A 85 5.54 12.29 2.41
CA GLU A 85 4.93 12.13 3.73
C GLU A 85 3.39 12.17 3.66
N ALA A 86 2.82 13.04 2.84
CA ALA A 86 1.38 13.09 2.62
C ALA A 86 0.86 11.78 2.02
N ALA A 87 1.53 11.27 0.97
CA ALA A 87 1.18 9.99 0.34
C ALA A 87 1.26 8.83 1.35
N GLU A 88 2.27 8.79 2.21
CA GLU A 88 2.38 7.78 3.26
C GLU A 88 1.23 7.87 4.27
N ARG A 89 0.79 9.08 4.65
CA ARG A 89 -0.40 9.26 5.51
C ARG A 89 -1.67 8.74 4.83
N HIS A 90 -1.87 9.03 3.55
CA HIS A 90 -2.99 8.50 2.77
C HIS A 90 -2.95 6.97 2.68
N ARG A 91 -1.77 6.40 2.39
CA ARG A 91 -1.56 4.94 2.36
C ARG A 91 -1.93 4.28 3.70
N ARG A 92 -1.50 4.83 4.83
CA ARG A 92 -1.82 4.29 6.17
C ARG A 92 -3.31 4.32 6.50
N LYS A 93 -4.06 5.25 5.92
CA LYS A 93 -5.53 5.32 6.04
C LYS A 93 -6.26 4.39 5.08
N GLY A 94 -5.55 3.72 4.16
CA GLY A 94 -6.15 2.92 3.09
C GLY A 94 -6.61 3.75 1.88
N GLU A 95 -6.28 5.03 1.82
CA GLU A 95 -6.60 5.95 0.72
C GLU A 95 -5.55 5.79 -0.41
N TRP A 96 -5.50 4.60 -1.02
CA TRP A 96 -4.45 4.23 -1.99
C TRP A 96 -4.44 5.14 -3.22
N GLU A 97 -5.60 5.43 -3.79
CA GLU A 97 -5.75 6.31 -4.95
C GLU A 97 -5.14 7.70 -4.68
N THR A 98 -5.55 8.34 -3.58
CA THR A 98 -5.03 9.66 -3.19
C THR A 98 -3.52 9.63 -2.92
N ALA A 99 -2.99 8.53 -2.37
CA ALA A 99 -1.55 8.36 -2.20
C ALA A 99 -0.80 8.32 -3.55
N PHE A 100 -1.34 7.59 -4.54
CA PHE A 100 -0.79 7.54 -5.90
C PHE A 100 -0.86 8.89 -6.60
N GLU A 101 -2.02 9.54 -6.60
CA GLU A 101 -2.22 10.86 -7.21
C GLU A 101 -1.23 11.89 -6.65
N THR A 102 -1.06 11.88 -5.32
CA THR A 102 -0.10 12.75 -4.62
C THR A 102 1.33 12.56 -5.15
N LEU A 103 1.77 11.32 -5.35
CA LEU A 103 3.11 11.02 -5.85
C LEU A 103 3.26 11.27 -7.36
N TYR A 104 2.24 10.96 -8.16
CA TYR A 104 2.26 11.23 -9.60
C TYR A 104 2.30 12.72 -9.89
N GLU A 105 1.51 13.52 -9.18
CA GLU A 105 1.58 14.98 -9.25
C GLU A 105 2.96 15.49 -8.83
N ALA A 106 3.49 15.00 -7.69
CA ALA A 106 4.82 15.38 -7.24
C ALA A 106 5.91 15.06 -8.26
N ARG A 107 5.81 13.90 -8.91
CA ARG A 107 6.75 13.46 -9.96
C ARG A 107 6.62 14.28 -11.23
N ARG A 108 5.40 14.65 -11.65
CA ARG A 108 5.19 15.56 -12.79
C ARG A 108 5.82 16.93 -12.51
N ASN A 109 5.67 17.41 -11.29
CA ASN A 109 6.16 18.72 -10.84
C ASN A 109 7.68 18.74 -10.59
N TYR A 110 8.29 17.61 -10.18
CA TYR A 110 9.73 17.46 -10.01
C TYR A 110 10.23 16.08 -10.52
N PRO A 111 10.35 15.90 -11.85
CA PRO A 111 10.65 14.60 -12.49
C PRO A 111 12.07 14.08 -12.22
N PHE A 112 12.99 14.95 -11.82
CA PHE A 112 14.39 14.59 -11.57
C PHE A 112 14.63 13.95 -10.19
N SER A 113 13.60 13.85 -9.34
CA SER A 113 13.72 13.22 -8.03
C SER A 113 13.77 11.69 -8.13
N LYS A 114 14.97 11.11 -7.97
CA LYS A 114 15.15 9.66 -7.86
C LYS A 114 14.32 9.06 -6.71
N ARG A 115 14.30 9.76 -5.57
CA ARG A 115 13.58 9.35 -4.36
C ARG A 115 12.07 9.26 -4.57
N LEU A 116 11.45 10.21 -5.30
CA LEU A 116 10.02 10.10 -5.65
C LEU A 116 9.74 8.85 -6.48
N GLY A 117 10.63 8.52 -7.43
CA GLY A 117 10.50 7.30 -8.22
C GLY A 117 10.64 6.03 -7.40
N GLU A 118 11.52 6.01 -6.39
CA GLU A 118 11.68 4.88 -5.48
C GLU A 118 10.47 4.68 -4.58
N VAL A 119 9.94 5.77 -3.99
CA VAL A 119 8.75 5.72 -3.14
C VAL A 119 7.52 5.29 -3.93
N LEU A 120 7.35 5.77 -5.16
CA LEU A 120 6.26 5.33 -6.03
C LEU A 120 6.32 3.82 -6.31
N ARG A 121 7.49 3.28 -6.69
CA ARG A 121 7.65 1.83 -6.90
C ARG A 121 7.43 1.03 -5.62
N ALA A 122 7.80 1.57 -4.46
CA ALA A 122 7.54 0.94 -3.18
C ALA A 122 6.02 0.91 -2.86
N LEU A 123 5.30 2.00 -3.17
CA LEU A 123 3.85 2.06 -3.03
C LEU A 123 3.15 1.06 -3.96
N GLU A 124 3.60 0.93 -5.22
CA GLU A 124 3.10 -0.07 -6.17
C GLU A 124 3.26 -1.49 -5.62
N ARG A 125 4.45 -1.86 -5.14
CA ARG A 125 4.68 -3.18 -4.54
C ARG A 125 3.78 -3.42 -3.33
N ALA A 126 3.68 -2.45 -2.42
CA ALA A 126 2.83 -2.56 -1.24
C ALA A 126 1.34 -2.71 -1.61
N GLN A 127 0.87 -2.06 -2.69
CA GLN A 127 -0.49 -2.22 -3.18
C GLN A 127 -0.73 -3.63 -3.71
N HIS A 128 0.20 -4.16 -4.53
CA HIS A 128 0.08 -5.52 -5.07
C HIS A 128 0.08 -6.57 -3.95
N GLU A 129 0.95 -6.42 -2.95
CA GLU A 129 0.98 -7.28 -1.76
C GLU A 129 -0.35 -7.22 -1.01
N ARG A 130 -0.92 -6.02 -0.83
CA ARG A 130 -2.21 -5.84 -0.16
C ARG A 130 -3.37 -6.46 -0.94
N ILE A 131 -3.39 -6.31 -2.27
CA ILE A 131 -4.39 -6.93 -3.13
C ILE A 131 -4.31 -8.45 -3.00
N ALA A 132 -3.11 -9.04 -3.13
CA ALA A 132 -2.91 -10.47 -3.01
C ALA A 132 -3.32 -11.01 -1.62
N GLU A 133 -3.08 -10.23 -0.55
CA GLU A 133 -3.56 -10.54 0.80
C GLU A 133 -5.10 -10.58 0.87
N ILE A 134 -5.78 -9.57 0.32
CA ILE A 134 -7.25 -9.49 0.30
C ILE A 134 -7.84 -10.62 -0.54
N GLU A 135 -7.31 -10.88 -1.73
CA GLU A 135 -7.76 -11.94 -2.62
C GLU A 135 -7.64 -13.32 -1.97
N ARG A 136 -6.52 -13.58 -1.28
CA ARG A 136 -6.32 -14.81 -0.51
C ARG A 136 -7.34 -14.94 0.63
N LYS A 137 -7.63 -13.85 1.35
CA LYS A 137 -8.67 -13.84 2.40
C LYS A 137 -10.07 -14.12 1.82
N LEU A 138 -10.40 -13.51 0.68
CA LEU A 138 -11.68 -13.75 -0.01
C LEU A 138 -11.79 -15.20 -0.49
N ALA A 139 -10.72 -15.74 -1.08
CA ALA A 139 -10.67 -17.14 -1.49
C ALA A 139 -10.89 -18.09 -0.31
N LEU A 140 -10.22 -17.83 0.82
CA LEU A 140 -10.39 -18.62 2.05
C LEU A 140 -11.83 -18.61 2.55
N LEU A 141 -12.45 -17.42 2.64
CA LEU A 141 -13.85 -17.28 3.06
C LEU A 141 -14.82 -17.99 2.11
N ARG A 142 -14.57 -17.87 0.80
CA ARG A 142 -15.39 -18.54 -0.22
C ARG A 142 -15.30 -20.05 -0.10
N THR A 143 -14.09 -20.60 0.05
CA THR A 143 -13.92 -22.05 0.23
C THR A 143 -14.51 -22.52 1.55
N GLU A 144 -14.36 -21.76 2.63
CA GLU A 144 -14.97 -22.07 3.92
C GLU A 144 -16.50 -22.17 3.83
N TRP A 145 -17.13 -21.20 3.14
CA TRP A 145 -18.56 -21.25 2.87
C TRP A 145 -18.94 -22.48 2.04
N GLN A 146 -18.21 -22.78 0.97
CA GLN A 146 -18.51 -23.95 0.12
C GLN A 146 -18.40 -25.27 0.90
N VAL A 147 -17.34 -25.45 1.69
CA VAL A 147 -17.16 -26.66 2.52
C VAL A 147 -18.31 -26.84 3.50
N ARG A 148 -18.82 -25.76 4.09
CA ARG A 148 -19.98 -25.80 5.01
C ARG A 148 -21.31 -26.00 4.29
N ALA A 149 -21.43 -25.50 3.07
CA ALA A 149 -22.67 -25.56 2.29
C ALA A 149 -22.90 -26.92 1.62
N VAL A 150 -21.85 -27.69 1.31
CA VAL A 150 -21.98 -29.01 0.66
C VAL A 150 -22.93 -29.94 1.42
N PRO A 151 -22.80 -30.19 2.74
CA PRO A 151 -23.72 -31.08 3.46
C PRO A 151 -25.18 -30.62 3.42
N LEU A 152 -25.43 -29.31 3.47
CA LEU A 152 -26.79 -28.76 3.38
C LEU A 152 -27.38 -28.93 1.97
N ARG A 153 -26.56 -28.78 0.93
CA ARG A 153 -26.98 -29.06 -0.46
C ARG A 153 -27.22 -30.55 -0.70
N GLU A 154 -26.44 -31.42 -0.08
CA GLU A 154 -26.67 -32.87 -0.12
C GLU A 154 -27.99 -33.25 0.54
N GLU A 155 -28.35 -32.59 1.64
CA GLU A 155 -29.66 -32.76 2.27
C GLU A 155 -30.79 -32.25 1.37
N LEU A 156 -30.65 -31.05 0.79
CA LEU A 156 -31.64 -30.48 -0.12
C LEU A 156 -31.88 -31.37 -1.35
N ALA A 157 -30.82 -31.82 -2.02
CA ALA A 157 -30.90 -32.70 -3.18
C ALA A 157 -31.51 -34.08 -2.84
N ARG A 158 -31.41 -34.52 -1.58
CA ARG A 158 -32.03 -35.76 -1.10
C ARG A 158 -33.52 -35.59 -0.83
N VAL A 159 -33.92 -34.45 -0.26
CA VAL A 159 -35.33 -34.14 0.04
C VAL A 159 -36.11 -33.89 -1.25
N ASP A 160 -35.52 -33.22 -2.23
CA ASP A 160 -36.14 -32.89 -3.52
C ASP A 160 -35.36 -33.48 -4.69
N ALA A 161 -35.41 -34.81 -4.82
CA ALA A 161 -34.61 -35.58 -5.79
C ALA A 161 -34.93 -35.29 -7.27
N TYR A 162 -36.01 -34.58 -7.59
CA TYR A 162 -36.35 -34.20 -8.96
C TYR A 162 -35.90 -32.78 -9.31
N ASN A 163 -35.37 -32.03 -8.35
CA ASN A 163 -34.90 -30.68 -8.54
C ASN A 163 -33.49 -30.65 -9.15
N ARG A 164 -33.45 -30.62 -10.48
CA ARG A 164 -32.22 -30.56 -11.27
C ARG A 164 -31.33 -29.35 -10.91
N THR A 165 -31.92 -28.24 -10.46
CA THR A 165 -31.14 -27.07 -10.01
C THR A 165 -30.36 -27.41 -8.74
N ALA A 166 -31.00 -28.07 -7.76
CA ALA A 166 -30.34 -28.49 -6.52
C ALA A 166 -29.20 -29.49 -6.79
N GLU A 167 -29.42 -30.47 -7.68
CA GLU A 167 -28.37 -31.41 -8.11
C GLU A 167 -27.18 -30.70 -8.76
N TRP A 168 -27.46 -29.76 -9.68
CA TRP A 168 -26.41 -29.00 -10.37
C TRP A 168 -25.62 -28.12 -9.40
N GLU A 169 -26.29 -27.41 -8.49
CA GLU A 169 -25.64 -26.58 -7.48
C GLU A 169 -24.76 -27.40 -6.51
N LEU A 170 -25.21 -28.60 -6.14
CA LEU A 170 -24.42 -29.53 -5.35
C LEU A 170 -23.15 -29.95 -6.09
N GLU A 171 -23.26 -30.30 -7.37
CA GLU A 171 -22.09 -30.69 -8.17
C GLU A 171 -21.09 -29.54 -8.34
N GLN A 172 -21.58 -28.33 -8.64
CA GLN A 172 -20.74 -27.13 -8.70
C GLN A 172 -20.02 -26.85 -7.37
N ALA A 173 -20.73 -27.03 -6.24
CA ALA A 173 -20.13 -26.84 -4.92
C ALA A 173 -19.04 -27.89 -4.65
N ARG A 174 -19.28 -29.16 -4.98
CA ARG A 174 -18.30 -30.24 -4.82
C ARG A 174 -17.05 -30.00 -5.66
N GLU A 175 -17.23 -29.63 -6.93
CA GLU A 175 -16.11 -29.34 -7.82
C GLU A 175 -15.30 -28.13 -7.31
N ALA A 176 -15.97 -27.04 -6.91
CA ALA A 176 -15.29 -25.88 -6.33
C ALA A 176 -14.49 -26.22 -5.07
N VAL A 177 -15.04 -27.08 -4.19
CA VAL A 177 -14.33 -27.58 -3.00
C VAL A 177 -13.13 -28.44 -3.40
N ALA A 178 -13.28 -29.36 -4.35
CA ALA A 178 -12.21 -30.23 -4.82
C ALA A 178 -11.05 -29.43 -5.45
N GLN A 179 -11.35 -28.45 -6.29
CA GLN A 179 -10.37 -27.55 -6.90
C GLN A 179 -9.63 -26.69 -5.86
N SER A 180 -10.30 -26.32 -4.75
CA SER A 180 -9.70 -25.50 -3.70
C SER A 180 -8.63 -26.25 -2.88
N PHE A 181 -8.63 -27.59 -2.88
CA PHE A 181 -7.71 -28.38 -2.04
C PHE A 181 -6.23 -28.06 -2.29
N GLY A 182 -5.82 -28.00 -3.57
CA GLY A 182 -4.43 -27.73 -3.94
C GLY A 182 -3.96 -26.34 -3.49
N GLY A 183 -4.84 -25.34 -3.61
CA GLY A 183 -4.59 -23.97 -3.16
C GLY A 183 -4.50 -23.87 -1.63
N LEU A 184 -5.45 -24.46 -0.90
CA LEU A 184 -5.45 -24.47 0.56
C LEU A 184 -4.23 -25.18 1.15
N ARG A 185 -3.85 -26.33 0.59
CA ARG A 185 -2.65 -27.04 1.04
C ARG A 185 -1.40 -26.18 0.86
N ARG A 186 -1.26 -25.51 -0.30
CA ARG A 186 -0.13 -24.63 -0.58
C ARG A 186 -0.11 -23.42 0.35
N CYS A 187 -1.25 -22.72 0.47
CA CYS A 187 -1.45 -21.63 1.42
C CYS A 187 -1.00 -22.02 2.83
N GLY A 188 -1.46 -23.18 3.31
CA GLY A 188 -1.17 -23.65 4.65
C GLY A 188 0.31 -23.91 4.90
N LEU A 189 1.00 -24.53 3.94
CA LEU A 189 2.42 -24.84 4.04
C LEU A 189 3.31 -23.58 3.91
N GLU A 190 3.02 -22.71 2.95
CA GLU A 190 3.73 -21.44 2.77
C GLU A 190 3.54 -20.51 3.97
N ALA A 191 2.34 -20.44 4.54
CA ALA A 191 2.06 -19.66 5.75
C ALA A 191 2.80 -20.22 6.97
N LEU A 192 2.90 -21.55 7.09
CA LEU A 192 3.67 -22.21 8.15
C LEU A 192 5.17 -21.91 8.04
N GLU A 193 5.72 -21.90 6.82
CA GLU A 193 7.10 -21.51 6.54
C GLU A 193 7.35 -20.03 6.87
N ALA A 194 6.40 -19.15 6.53
CA ALA A 194 6.45 -17.72 6.83
C ALA A 194 6.19 -17.38 8.32
N GLY A 195 5.79 -18.36 9.14
CA GLY A 195 5.46 -18.16 10.56
C GLY A 195 4.09 -17.53 10.82
N ASP A 196 3.24 -17.39 9.80
CA ASP A 196 1.84 -16.96 9.94
C ASP A 196 0.97 -18.16 10.36
N LEU A 197 1.05 -18.48 11.66
CA LEU A 197 0.44 -19.69 12.21
C LEU A 197 -1.09 -19.68 12.12
N ASP A 198 -1.73 -18.51 12.13
CA ASP A 198 -3.19 -18.41 12.08
C ASP A 198 -3.72 -18.70 10.67
N ILE A 199 -3.08 -18.15 9.64
CA ILE A 199 -3.42 -18.48 8.24
C ILE A 199 -3.06 -19.93 7.95
N ALA A 200 -1.91 -20.42 8.44
CA ALA A 200 -1.50 -21.80 8.28
C ALA A 200 -2.55 -22.77 8.86
N ALA A 201 -2.98 -22.55 10.10
CA ALA A 201 -4.02 -23.34 10.75
C ALA A 201 -5.31 -23.37 9.91
N ARG A 202 -5.86 -22.20 9.55
CA ARG A 202 -7.12 -22.10 8.82
C ARG A 202 -7.06 -22.79 7.45
N CYS A 203 -5.99 -22.56 6.68
CA CYS A 203 -5.83 -23.16 5.37
C CYS A 203 -5.68 -24.69 5.46
N LEU A 204 -4.87 -25.19 6.41
CA LEU A 204 -4.65 -26.63 6.59
C LEU A 204 -5.88 -27.35 7.17
N GLU A 205 -6.64 -26.72 8.08
CA GLU A 205 -7.87 -27.28 8.62
C GLU A 205 -8.94 -27.45 7.54
N LEU A 206 -9.12 -26.45 6.67
CA LEU A 206 -10.02 -26.58 5.53
C LEU A 206 -9.53 -27.66 4.56
N ALA A 207 -8.22 -27.70 4.26
CA ALA A 207 -7.65 -28.74 3.42
C ALA A 207 -7.89 -30.15 4.01
N ARG A 208 -7.74 -30.32 5.33
CA ARG A 208 -8.03 -31.56 6.06
C ARG A 208 -9.49 -31.97 5.92
N ARG A 209 -10.44 -31.03 6.06
CA ARG A 209 -11.89 -31.30 5.90
C ARG A 209 -12.23 -31.80 4.50
N ILE A 210 -11.54 -31.28 3.49
CA ILE A 210 -11.75 -31.69 2.09
C ILE A 210 -11.11 -33.05 1.83
N ARG A 211 -9.84 -33.21 2.21
CA ARG A 211 -9.09 -34.45 2.04
C ARG A 211 -7.98 -34.55 3.11
N PRO A 212 -8.15 -35.40 4.13
CA PRO A 212 -7.09 -35.63 5.11
C PRO A 212 -5.90 -36.34 4.44
N THR A 213 -4.69 -35.87 4.71
CA THR A 213 -3.46 -36.53 4.24
C THR A 213 -2.41 -36.47 5.36
N PRO A 214 -1.49 -37.46 5.47
CA PRO A 214 -0.46 -37.46 6.51
C PRO A 214 0.36 -36.16 6.54
N ARG A 215 0.63 -35.57 5.37
CA ARG A 215 1.36 -34.29 5.25
C ARG A 215 0.58 -33.12 5.87
N ILE A 216 -0.74 -33.06 5.68
CA ILE A 216 -1.58 -32.00 6.26
C ILE A 216 -1.67 -32.18 7.78
N GLU A 217 -1.86 -33.40 8.26
CA GLU A 217 -1.90 -33.67 9.71
C GLU A 217 -0.58 -33.31 10.39
N ALA A 218 0.56 -33.71 9.80
CA ALA A 218 1.87 -33.35 10.33
C ALA A 218 2.08 -31.83 10.37
N ALA A 219 1.66 -31.11 9.32
CA ALA A 219 1.74 -29.66 9.28
C ALA A 219 0.83 -28.98 10.33
N LEU A 220 -0.39 -29.50 10.55
CA LEU A 220 -1.29 -29.01 11.60
C LEU A 220 -0.71 -29.22 13.00
N THR A 221 -0.12 -30.38 13.26
CA THR A 221 0.58 -30.64 14.53
C THR A 221 1.69 -29.61 14.75
N GLN A 222 2.51 -29.35 13.72
CA GLN A 222 3.56 -28.34 13.80
C GLN A 222 3.01 -26.93 14.06
N VAL A 223 1.91 -26.55 13.41
CA VAL A 223 1.23 -25.27 13.65
C VAL A 223 0.80 -25.16 15.12
N HIS A 224 0.11 -26.17 15.64
CA HIS A 224 -0.40 -26.16 17.02
C HIS A 224 0.72 -26.12 18.07
N GLU A 225 1.80 -26.85 17.84
CA GLU A 225 2.98 -26.82 18.72
C GLU A 225 3.62 -25.42 18.76
N ARG A 226 3.80 -24.79 17.59
CA ARG A 226 4.34 -23.42 17.50
C ARG A 226 3.40 -22.37 18.10
N GLN A 227 2.10 -22.53 17.94
CA GLN A 227 1.11 -21.64 18.56
C GLN A 227 1.16 -21.75 20.09
N ARG A 228 1.25 -22.97 20.62
CA ARG A 228 1.35 -23.22 22.05
C ARG A 228 2.62 -22.61 22.64
N SER A 229 3.78 -22.85 22.03
CA SER A 229 5.05 -22.29 22.51
C SER A 229 5.06 -20.75 22.47
N THR A 230 4.51 -20.16 21.41
CA THR A 230 4.36 -18.70 21.29
C THR A 230 3.46 -18.13 22.38
N ARG A 231 2.34 -18.80 22.68
CA ARG A 231 1.42 -18.40 23.74
C ARG A 231 2.07 -18.47 25.12
N GLU A 232 2.73 -19.57 25.44
CA GLU A 232 3.44 -19.75 26.71
C GLU A 232 4.54 -18.70 26.89
N ALA A 233 5.31 -18.40 25.85
CA ALA A 233 6.33 -17.35 25.90
C ALA A 233 5.73 -15.97 26.20
N ARG A 234 4.59 -15.63 25.56
CA ARG A 234 3.87 -14.38 25.83
C ARG A 234 3.33 -14.31 27.25
N GLU A 235 2.74 -15.40 27.75
CA GLU A 235 2.22 -15.48 29.12
C GLU A 235 3.35 -15.30 30.15
N ARG A 236 4.52 -15.94 29.94
CA ARG A 236 5.70 -15.74 30.78
C ARG A 236 6.21 -14.30 30.75
N GLN A 237 6.31 -13.70 29.57
CA GLN A 237 6.75 -12.31 29.42
C GLN A 237 5.78 -11.35 30.12
N GLN A 238 4.48 -11.58 30.03
CA GLN A 238 3.47 -10.78 30.72
C GLN A 238 3.56 -10.95 32.23
N ALA A 239 3.76 -12.17 32.74
CA ALA A 239 3.94 -12.43 34.16
C ALA A 239 5.18 -11.69 34.71
N GLN A 240 6.32 -11.79 34.02
CA GLN A 240 7.55 -11.07 34.37
C GLN A 240 7.36 -9.54 34.33
N ALA A 241 6.67 -9.01 33.32
CA ALA A 241 6.39 -7.59 33.22
C ALA A 241 5.46 -7.10 34.33
N ARG A 242 4.51 -7.91 34.79
CA ARG A 242 3.65 -7.60 35.93
C ARG A 242 4.45 -7.56 37.23
N GLU A 243 5.25 -8.59 37.50
CA GLU A 243 6.10 -8.66 38.69
C GLU A 243 7.09 -7.49 38.74
N ALA A 244 7.72 -7.14 37.62
CA ALA A 244 8.61 -5.98 37.54
C ALA A 244 7.88 -4.66 37.85
N ARG A 245 6.64 -4.48 37.38
CA ARG A 245 5.81 -3.30 37.69
C ARG A 245 5.41 -3.24 39.16
N GLU A 246 5.07 -4.38 39.75
CA GLU A 246 4.73 -4.47 41.17
C GLU A 246 5.93 -4.12 42.05
N ARG A 247 7.12 -4.65 41.73
CA ARG A 247 8.37 -4.29 42.42
C ARG A 247 8.70 -2.81 42.29
N ALA A 248 8.65 -2.26 41.09
CA ALA A 248 8.90 -0.83 40.87
C ALA A 248 7.91 0.06 41.64
N ARG A 249 6.64 -0.34 41.73
CA ARG A 249 5.63 0.37 42.53
C ARG A 249 5.92 0.28 44.03
N ALA A 250 6.28 -0.90 44.52
CA ALA A 250 6.64 -1.09 45.93
C ALA A 250 7.87 -0.24 46.30
N GLU A 251 8.89 -0.21 45.44
CA GLU A 251 10.08 0.62 45.61
C GLU A 251 9.74 2.13 45.62
N ALA A 252 8.85 2.57 44.73
CA ALA A 252 8.39 3.95 44.69
C ALA A 252 7.63 4.37 45.97
N LEU A 253 6.71 3.53 46.46
CA LEU A 253 6.00 3.77 47.72
C LEU A 253 6.95 3.80 48.93
N LEU A 254 7.95 2.92 48.95
CA LEU A 254 8.98 2.93 50.00
C LEU A 254 9.84 4.20 49.94
N ALA A 255 10.19 4.68 48.75
CA ALA A 255 10.93 5.92 48.57
C ALA A 255 10.12 7.15 49.02
N GLU A 256 8.85 7.22 48.65
CA GLU A 256 7.92 8.28 49.07
C GLU A 256 7.70 8.27 50.59
N GLY A 257 7.51 7.08 51.19
CA GLY A 257 7.39 6.92 52.63
C GLY A 257 8.65 7.36 53.38
N ARG A 258 9.85 7.04 52.87
CA ARG A 258 11.12 7.53 53.45
C ARG A 258 11.23 9.04 53.38
N GLN A 259 10.90 9.65 52.24
CA GLN A 259 10.92 11.10 52.09
C GLN A 259 9.96 11.81 53.06
N ALA A 260 8.78 11.23 53.30
CA ALA A 260 7.81 11.76 54.26
C ALA A 260 8.27 11.63 55.73
N LEU A 261 9.01 10.58 56.07
CA LEU A 261 9.65 10.45 57.39
C LEU A 261 10.77 11.47 57.58
N ASP A 262 11.59 11.68 56.55
CA ASP A 262 12.69 12.66 56.58
C ASP A 262 12.18 14.10 56.72
N SER A 263 10.99 14.40 56.20
CA SER A 263 10.32 15.70 56.39
C SER A 263 9.55 15.83 57.71
N GLN A 264 9.65 14.84 58.61
CA GLN A 264 8.91 14.74 59.89
C GLN A 264 7.37 14.71 59.73
N ASP A 265 6.84 14.46 58.54
CA ASP A 265 5.41 14.27 58.31
C ASP A 265 5.02 12.80 58.53
N VAL A 266 4.95 12.43 59.80
CA VAL A 266 4.61 11.05 60.25
C VAL A 266 3.21 10.63 59.79
N ARG A 267 2.29 11.59 59.53
CA ARG A 267 0.95 11.29 59.00
C ARG A 267 1.01 10.95 57.53
N ALA A 268 1.77 11.72 56.74
CA ALA A 268 1.99 11.40 55.32
C ALA A 268 2.72 10.06 55.15
N ALA A 269 3.74 9.77 55.94
CA ALA A 269 4.45 8.49 55.90
C ALA A 269 3.55 7.29 56.21
N ARG A 270 2.63 7.42 57.16
CA ARG A 270 1.66 6.35 57.50
C ARG A 270 0.66 6.09 56.37
N ASN A 271 0.24 7.13 55.65
CA ASN A 271 -0.77 7.00 54.59
C ASN A 271 -0.23 6.36 53.30
N VAL A 272 1.09 6.37 53.08
CA VAL A 272 1.73 5.78 51.89
C VAL A 272 2.03 4.28 52.08
N LEU A 273 2.13 3.81 53.33
CA LEU A 273 2.57 2.44 53.69
C LEU A 273 1.45 1.49 54.14
N VAL A 274 0.21 1.99 54.32
CA VAL A 274 -0.99 1.21 54.69
C VAL A 274 -1.87 1.03 53.47
#